data_AF-A0A950IZ01-F1
#
_entry.id   AF-A0A950IZ01-F1
#
_cell.length_a   1.000
_cell.length_b   1.000
_cell.length_c   1.000
_cell.angle_alpha   90.00
_cell.angle_beta   90.00
_cell.angle_gamma   90.00
#
_symmetry.space_group_name_H-M   'P 1'
#
loop_
_entity.id
_entity.type
_entity.pdbx_description
1 polymer ?
#
loop_
_entity_poly.entity_id
_entity_poly.type
_entity_poly.pdbx_seq_one_letter_code
_entity_poly.pdbx_strand_id
1 'polypeptide(L)'
;MSVDRPDSPCIARCTTAVGDNVCRGCGRSFAEIANWCFMDAPQRERVWQCLPLRQPLLEIAERLGVLLELEELAGQEWGVLHLDGRKLLLRLDDQQLELRLADGRCLPLSTQYGLDGVEQQLRQCAALLN
;
A
#
# COMPACT_ATOMS: atom_id res chain seq x y z
N MET A 1 -27.46 -12.58 14.49
CA MET A 1 -26.51 -11.52 14.85
C MET A 1 -26.02 -10.93 13.53
N SER A 2 -26.53 -9.76 13.13
CA SER A 2 -25.92 -9.02 12.02
C SER A 2 -24.49 -8.71 12.44
N VAL A 3 -23.52 -9.11 11.62
CA VAL A 3 -22.14 -8.69 11.83
C VAL A 3 -22.05 -7.28 11.28
N ASP A 4 -22.36 -6.30 12.13
CA ASP A 4 -22.13 -4.89 11.78
C ASP A 4 -20.62 -4.67 11.65
N ARG A 5 -20.21 -3.87 10.66
CA ARG A 5 -18.80 -3.52 10.43
C ARG A 5 -18.24 -2.91 11.73
N PRO A 6 -17.07 -3.36 12.23
CA PRO A 6 -16.52 -2.84 13.48
C PRO A 6 -16.20 -1.34 13.37
N ASP A 7 -16.22 -0.63 14.50
CA ASP A 7 -15.95 0.81 14.56
C ASP A 7 -14.53 1.21 14.13
N SER A 8 -13.61 0.24 14.08
CA SER A 8 -12.21 0.44 13.73
C SER A 8 -11.68 -0.79 12.97
N PRO A 9 -10.81 -0.59 11.96
CA PRO A 9 -10.15 -1.67 11.24
C PRO A 9 -9.01 -2.32 12.03
N CYS A 10 -8.73 -1.86 13.25
CA CYS A 10 -7.63 -2.37 14.06
C CYS A 10 -7.85 -3.83 14.49
N ILE A 11 -6.86 -4.68 14.23
CA ILE A 11 -6.84 -6.09 14.67
C ILE A 11 -5.96 -6.32 15.92
N ALA A 12 -5.70 -5.27 16.70
CA ALA A 12 -4.81 -5.27 17.87
C ALA A 12 -3.35 -5.70 17.60
N ARG A 13 -2.92 -5.70 16.34
CA ARG A 13 -1.51 -5.87 15.93
C ARG A 13 -1.02 -4.59 15.28
N CYS A 14 -0.16 -3.86 15.97
CA CYS A 14 0.41 -2.61 15.47
C CYS A 14 1.90 -2.79 15.18
N THR A 15 2.30 -2.52 13.93
CA THR A 15 3.71 -2.56 13.53
C THR A 15 4.32 -1.18 13.32
N THR A 16 3.50 -0.12 13.32
CA THR A 16 4.02 1.26 13.25
C THR A 16 4.75 1.66 14.52
N ALA A 17 4.41 1.06 15.66
CA ALA A 17 5.14 1.23 16.91
C ALA A 17 6.58 0.65 16.86
N VAL A 18 6.88 -0.26 15.93
CA VAL A 18 8.21 -0.86 15.75
C VAL A 18 8.96 -0.31 14.54
N GLY A 19 8.38 0.65 13.81
CA GLY A 19 9.06 1.41 12.76
C GLY A 19 8.45 1.35 11.35
N ASP A 20 7.39 0.58 11.11
CA ASP A 20 6.69 0.65 9.80
C ASP A 20 5.94 1.99 9.66
N ASN A 21 5.88 2.57 8.45
CA ASN A 21 5.07 3.76 8.17
C ASN A 21 3.57 3.44 8.02
N VAL A 22 3.27 2.24 7.51
CA VAL A 22 1.93 1.68 7.35
C VAL A 22 1.84 0.37 8.13
N CYS A 23 0.80 0.22 8.93
CA CYS A 23 0.63 -0.94 9.81
C CYS A 23 0.33 -2.20 9.00
N ARG A 24 1.18 -3.23 9.11
CA ARG A 24 0.97 -4.56 8.49
C ARG A 24 -0.22 -5.34 9.07
N GLY A 25 -0.79 -4.87 10.19
CA GLY A 25 -1.97 -5.48 10.80
C GLY A 25 -3.27 -4.96 10.19
N CYS A 26 -3.44 -3.64 10.12
CA CYS A 26 -4.70 -3.00 9.75
C CYS A 26 -4.65 -2.14 8.49
N GLY A 27 -3.50 -2.01 7.82
CA GLY A 27 -3.34 -1.23 6.58
C GLY A 27 -3.36 0.29 6.76
N ARG A 28 -3.53 0.79 7.98
CA ARG A 28 -3.55 2.23 8.27
C ARG A 28 -2.15 2.82 8.38
N SER A 29 -1.98 4.06 7.95
CA SER A 29 -0.78 4.84 8.22
C SER A 29 -0.68 5.22 9.71
N PHE A 30 0.52 5.56 10.18
CA PHE A 30 0.69 6.06 11.55
C PHE A 30 -0.22 7.27 11.84
N ALA A 31 -0.33 8.20 10.90
CA ALA A 31 -1.17 9.39 11.05
C ALA A 31 -2.66 9.04 11.21
N GLU A 32 -3.17 8.07 10.45
CA GLU A 32 -4.56 7.60 10.57
C GLU A 32 -4.81 6.90 11.90
N ILE A 33 -3.84 6.11 12.38
CA ILE A 33 -3.93 5.43 13.68
C ILE A 33 -3.98 6.46 14.80
N ALA A 34 -3.08 7.44 14.79
CA ALA A 34 -2.97 8.46 15.83
C ALA A 34 -4.19 9.40 15.88
N ASN A 35 -4.81 9.68 14.73
CA ASN A 35 -5.91 10.63 14.64
C ASN A 35 -7.31 9.99 14.56
N TRP A 36 -7.41 8.65 14.63
CA TRP A 36 -8.67 7.93 14.39
C TRP A 36 -9.86 8.44 15.22
N CYS A 37 -9.63 8.72 16.51
CA CYS A 37 -10.68 9.19 17.42
C CYS A 37 -11.13 10.64 17.15
N PHE A 38 -10.34 11.42 16.41
CA PHE A 38 -10.64 12.80 16.05
C PHE A 38 -11.22 12.94 14.63
N MET A 39 -11.19 11.86 13.83
CA MET A 39 -11.77 11.85 12.49
C MET A 39 -13.30 11.92 12.54
N ASP A 40 -13.92 12.53 11.54
CA ASP A 40 -15.37 12.44 11.31
C ASP A 40 -15.75 11.16 10.55
N ALA A 41 -17.06 10.93 10.36
CA ALA A 41 -17.53 9.75 9.66
C ALA A 41 -17.05 9.67 8.19
N PRO A 42 -17.10 10.76 7.38
CA PRO A 42 -16.54 10.78 6.03
C PRO A 42 -15.03 10.45 5.98
N GLN A 43 -14.23 11.00 6.89
CA GLN A 43 -12.80 10.72 6.97
C GLN A 43 -12.53 9.25 7.31
N ARG A 44 -13.25 8.69 8.29
CA ARG A 44 -13.15 7.25 8.62
C ARG A 44 -13.54 6.37 7.44
N GLU A 45 -14.61 6.71 6.72
CA GLU A 45 -15.05 5.94 5.55
C GLU A 45 -14.03 6.00 4.42
N ARG A 46 -13.38 7.14 4.19
CA ARG A 46 -12.27 7.24 3.22
C ARG A 46 -11.13 6.29 3.58
N VAL A 47 -10.73 6.24 4.86
CA VAL A 47 -9.71 5.28 5.32
C VAL A 47 -10.16 3.85 5.02
N TRP A 48 -11.40 3.48 5.39
CA TRP A 48 -11.96 2.16 5.11
C TRP A 48 -11.90 1.77 3.64
N GLN A 49 -12.17 2.70 2.72
CA GLN A 49 -12.11 2.47 1.28
C GLN A 49 -10.69 2.27 0.76
N CYS A 50 -9.69 2.89 1.39
CA CYS A 50 -8.28 2.75 1.01
C CYS A 50 -7.66 1.42 1.48
N LEU A 51 -8.10 0.84 2.61
CA LEU A 51 -7.45 -0.35 3.19
C LEU A 51 -7.33 -1.56 2.24
N PRO A 52 -8.37 -1.95 1.50
CA PRO A 52 -8.27 -3.07 0.56
C PRO A 52 -7.23 -2.83 -0.55
N LEU A 53 -7.04 -1.57 -0.96
CA LEU A 53 -6.07 -1.19 -1.99
C LEU A 53 -4.62 -1.24 -1.47
N ARG A 54 -4.43 -0.95 -0.18
CA ARG A 54 -3.11 -0.98 0.49
C ARG A 54 -2.66 -2.39 0.84
N GLN A 55 -3.59 -3.33 1.05
CA GLN A 55 -3.28 -4.67 1.54
C GLN A 55 -2.30 -5.44 0.62
N PRO A 56 -2.50 -5.52 -0.71
CA PRO A 56 -1.53 -6.18 -1.59
C PRO A 56 -0.18 -5.45 -1.62
N LEU A 57 -0.16 -4.13 -1.49
CA LEU A 57 1.07 -3.35 -1.46
C LEU A 57 1.91 -3.67 -0.21
N LEU A 58 1.26 -3.90 0.94
CA LEU A 58 1.93 -4.36 2.15
C LEU A 58 2.54 -5.77 1.98
N GLU A 59 1.82 -6.68 1.34
CA GLU A 59 2.32 -8.04 1.07
C GLU A 59 3.54 -8.01 0.13
N ILE A 60 3.50 -7.16 -0.90
CA ILE A 60 4.64 -6.93 -1.80
C ILE A 60 5.83 -6.35 -1.04
N ALA A 61 5.59 -5.31 -0.21
CA ALA A 61 6.64 -4.67 0.59
C ALA A 61 7.31 -5.67 1.54
N GLU A 62 6.52 -6.49 2.22
CA GLU A 62 7.00 -7.52 3.14
C GLU A 62 7.88 -8.55 2.42
N ARG A 63 7.45 -9.03 1.25
CA ARG A 63 8.23 -9.99 0.45
C ARG A 63 9.54 -9.41 -0.06
N LEU A 64 9.53 -8.14 -0.45
CA LEU A 64 10.73 -7.43 -0.90
C LEU A 64 11.65 -7.02 0.25
N GLY A 65 11.19 -7.11 1.50
CA GLY A 65 11.95 -6.68 2.68
C GLY A 65 12.10 -5.17 2.77
N VAL A 66 11.14 -4.41 2.25
CA VAL A 66 11.16 -2.93 2.21
C VAL A 66 9.98 -2.36 3.00
N LEU A 67 10.04 -1.07 3.31
CA LEU A 67 8.93 -0.36 3.94
C LEU A 67 7.95 0.15 2.88
N LEU A 68 6.66 0.08 3.21
CA LEU A 68 5.61 0.75 2.45
C LEU A 68 5.42 2.17 2.98
N GLU A 69 5.53 3.14 2.09
CA GLU A 69 5.09 4.52 2.29
C GLU A 69 3.86 4.81 1.44
N LEU A 70 3.11 5.86 1.78
CA LEU A 70 1.94 6.30 1.01
C LEU A 70 2.15 7.74 0.56
N GLU A 71 1.86 8.01 -0.71
CA GLU A 71 1.98 9.33 -1.31
C GLU A 71 0.76 9.64 -2.16
N GLU A 72 0.23 10.85 -2.05
CA GLU A 72 -0.83 11.32 -2.95
C GLU A 72 -0.21 11.99 -4.17
N LEU A 73 -0.51 11.47 -5.36
CA LEU A 73 -0.02 11.99 -6.63
C LEU A 73 -1.16 12.08 -7.63
N ALA A 74 -1.36 13.28 -8.21
CA ALA A 74 -2.45 13.57 -9.14
C ALA A 74 -3.86 13.22 -8.58
N GLY A 75 -4.07 13.39 -7.27
CA GLY A 75 -5.34 13.11 -6.59
C GLY A 75 -5.60 11.62 -6.34
N GLN A 76 -4.59 10.77 -6.52
CA GLN A 76 -4.66 9.33 -6.28
C GLN A 76 -3.62 8.93 -5.24
N GLU A 77 -3.96 7.95 -4.40
CA GLU A 77 -3.01 7.37 -3.45
C GLU A 77 -2.15 6.31 -4.12
N TRP A 78 -0.83 6.41 -3.91
CA TRP A 78 0.17 5.47 -4.38
C TRP A 78 0.95 4.91 -3.19
N GLY A 79 1.20 3.60 -3.22
CA GLY A 79 2.21 2.98 -2.37
C GLY A 79 3.59 3.25 -2.93
N VAL A 80 4.50 3.68 -2.07
CA VAL A 80 5.89 3.95 -2.42
C VAL A 80 6.75 2.86 -1.80
N LEU A 81 7.52 2.17 -2.64
CA LEU A 81 8.54 1.20 -2.21
C LEU A 81 9.91 1.69 -2.64
N HIS A 82 10.90 1.51 -1.75
CA HIS A 82 12.30 1.80 -2.06
C HIS A 82 13.07 0.50 -2.25
N LEU A 83 13.35 0.14 -3.50
CA LEU A 83 14.06 -1.10 -3.87
C LEU A 83 15.38 -0.75 -4.56
N ASP A 84 16.49 -1.26 -4.05
CA ASP A 84 17.85 -1.02 -4.59
C ASP A 84 18.16 0.49 -4.80
N GLY A 85 17.68 1.33 -3.86
CA GLY A 85 17.86 2.79 -3.91
C GLY A 85 16.91 3.52 -4.89
N ARG A 86 15.98 2.80 -5.54
CA ARG A 86 15.01 3.37 -6.47
C ARG A 86 13.62 3.47 -5.85
N LYS A 87 12.95 4.59 -6.12
CA LYS A 87 11.56 4.83 -5.74
C LYS A 87 10.62 4.18 -6.77
N LEU A 88 9.83 3.22 -6.33
CA LEU A 88 8.81 2.54 -7.12
C LEU A 88 7.44 2.97 -6.62
N LEU A 89 6.59 3.47 -7.52
CA LEU A 89 5.24 3.91 -7.23
C LEU A 89 4.27 2.82 -7.68
N LEU A 90 3.57 2.21 -6.74
CA LEU A 90 2.65 1.11 -6.98
C LEU A 90 1.24 1.50 -6.58
N ARG A 91 0.27 1.02 -7.33
CA ARG A 91 -1.15 1.25 -7.04
C ARG A 91 -1.95 0.05 -7.49
N LEU A 92 -2.96 -0.32 -6.71
CA LEU A 92 -3.95 -1.29 -7.12
C LEU A 92 -5.20 -0.54 -7.59
N ASP A 93 -5.64 -0.78 -8.82
CA ASP A 93 -6.84 -0.21 -9.40
C ASP A 93 -7.64 -1.32 -10.09
N ASP A 94 -8.91 -1.51 -9.71
CA ASP A 94 -9.81 -2.56 -10.23
C ASP A 94 -9.16 -3.95 -10.41
N GLN A 95 -8.46 -4.42 -9.36
CA GLN A 95 -7.68 -5.68 -9.32
C GLN A 95 -6.42 -5.75 -10.20
N GLN A 96 -6.11 -4.68 -10.94
CA GLN A 96 -4.87 -4.54 -11.68
C GLN A 96 -3.83 -3.81 -10.82
N LEU A 97 -2.67 -4.44 -10.61
CA LEU A 97 -1.52 -3.77 -10.00
C LEU A 97 -0.81 -2.95 -11.07
N GLU A 98 -0.52 -1.70 -10.78
CA GLU A 98 0.14 -0.76 -11.68
C GLU A 98 1.43 -0.24 -11.05
N LEU A 99 2.49 -0.20 -11.85
CA LEU A 99 3.74 0.49 -11.55
C LEU A 99 3.80 1.80 -12.32
N ARG A 100 3.96 2.92 -11.64
CA ARG A 100 4.23 4.21 -12.26
C ARG A 100 5.73 4.42 -12.43
N LEU A 101 6.12 4.69 -13.68
CA LEU A 101 7.48 5.00 -14.08
C LEU A 101 7.81 6.48 -13.86
N ALA A 102 9.10 6.81 -13.84
CA ALA A 102 9.59 8.18 -13.68
C ALA A 102 9.12 9.14 -14.79
N ASP A 103 8.85 8.63 -15.99
CA ASP A 103 8.29 9.40 -17.11
C ASP A 103 6.77 9.62 -17.03
N GLY A 104 6.14 9.13 -15.95
CA GLY A 104 4.71 9.29 -15.68
C GLY A 104 3.81 8.23 -16.31
N ARG A 105 4.35 7.28 -17.09
CA ARG A 105 3.58 6.14 -17.61
C ARG A 105 3.26 5.14 -16.49
N CYS A 106 2.11 4.48 -16.60
CA CYS A 106 1.73 3.36 -15.74
C CYS A 106 1.88 2.05 -16.53
N LEU A 107 2.60 1.10 -15.96
CA LEU A 107 2.75 -0.25 -16.49
C LEU A 107 1.93 -1.23 -15.64
N PRO A 108 1.03 -2.02 -16.24
CA PRO A 108 0.35 -3.08 -15.50
C PRO A 108 1.36 -4.17 -15.14
N LEU A 109 1.37 -4.57 -13.87
CA LEU A 109 2.13 -5.72 -13.38
C LEU A 109 1.24 -6.96 -13.43
N SER A 110 1.75 -8.03 -14.05
CA SER A 110 1.03 -9.29 -14.11
C SER A 110 1.04 -9.98 -12.75
N THR A 111 -0.14 -10.33 -12.24
CA THR A 111 -0.33 -11.18 -11.06
C THR A 111 -0.55 -12.65 -11.44
N GLN A 112 -0.40 -13.01 -12.72
CA GLN A 112 -0.65 -14.37 -13.24
C GLN A 112 0.19 -15.45 -12.55
N TYR A 113 1.40 -15.11 -12.10
CA TYR A 113 2.30 -15.99 -11.35
C TYR A 113 2.31 -15.68 -9.85
N GLY A 114 1.26 -15.05 -9.33
CA GLY A 114 1.19 -14.59 -7.96
C GLY A 114 2.20 -13.47 -7.66
N LEU A 115 2.49 -13.29 -6.36
CA LEU A 115 3.39 -12.25 -5.88
C LEU A 115 4.86 -12.49 -6.25
N ASP A 116 5.28 -13.73 -6.49
CA ASP A 116 6.63 -14.07 -6.97
C ASP A 116 6.90 -13.44 -8.35
N GLY A 117 5.91 -13.51 -9.25
CA GLY A 117 6.00 -12.87 -10.56
C GLY A 117 6.05 -11.34 -10.47
N VAL A 118 5.31 -10.76 -9.52
CA VAL A 118 5.34 -9.31 -9.27
C VAL A 118 6.72 -8.88 -8.77
N GLU A 119 7.31 -9.61 -7.82
CA GLU A 119 8.65 -9.34 -7.32
C GLU A 119 9.70 -9.34 -8.45
N GLN A 120 9.67 -10.35 -9.34
CA GLN A 120 10.59 -10.42 -10.47
C GLN A 120 10.43 -9.23 -11.43
N GLN A 121 9.19 -8.85 -11.75
CA GLN A 121 8.92 -7.68 -12.60
C GLN A 121 9.44 -6.39 -11.95
N LEU A 122 9.24 -6.21 -10.64
CA LEU A 122 9.73 -5.03 -9.91
C LEU A 122 11.25 -4.94 -9.90
N ARG A 123 11.95 -6.06 -9.65
CA ARG A 123 13.42 -6.12 -9.71
C ARG A 123 13.93 -5.84 -11.12
N GLN A 124 13.26 -6.38 -12.15
CA GLN A 124 13.61 -6.10 -13.54
C GLN A 124 13.42 -4.62 -13.88
N CYS A 125 12.32 -4.00 -13.47
CA CYS A 125 12.08 -2.57 -13.67
C CYS A 125 13.10 -1.71 -12.93
N ALA A 126 13.44 -2.05 -11.69
CA ALA A 126 14.46 -1.35 -10.92
C ALA A 126 15.84 -1.41 -11.61
N ALA A 127 16.18 -2.55 -12.22
CA ALA A 127 17.43 -2.74 -12.97
C ALA A 127 17.46 -2.02 -14.33
N LEU A 128 16.32 -1.88 -15.01
CA LEU A 128 16.20 -1.24 -16.33
C LEU A 128 16.18 0.30 -16.26
N LEU A 129 15.89 0.88 -15.09
CA LEU A 129 15.95 2.33 -14.84
C LEU A 129 17.39 2.86 -14.64
N ASN A 130 18.39 2.16 -15.21
CA ASN A 130 19.80 2.56 -15.24
C ASN A 130 20.06 3.73 -16.19
#